data_AF-K1XT51-F1
#
_entry.id   AF-K1XT51-F1
#
_cell.length_a   1.000
_cell.length_b   1.000
_cell.length_c   1.000
_cell.angle_alpha   90.00
_cell.angle_beta   90.00
_cell.angle_gamma   90.00
#
_symmetry.space_group_name_H-M   'P 1'
#
loop_
_entity.id
_entity.type
_entity.pdbx_description
1 polymer ?
#
loop_
_entity_poly.entity_id
_entity_poly.type
_entity_poly.pdbx_seq_one_letter_code
_entity_poly.pdbx_strand_id
1 'polypeptide(L)'
;MRNNNNLMDRNFSDAEKRKVVCSEAGSGHAVANLKCLIVRSGREALLSDTIALVSDKYSSIDVISDKTFNDKRIIKTYENLIIEQYVVYSTDVSLRQVKYDDVIILLDLKRYSPFSYDKFIRFVKNDINYKNILFYDGVCFQSYFKFTCKIYFKSFSFRSSLKKIHYHLVGFILFFILSLIKPIKKICFLVFNNASRIGHLAANTDVFLRRKSLFRDNSIYFGVIGKDVMIANSQLLKMIKRKIFIVKSELLYVILHNSILFRSEYFKDLMCCYFKSSIEYYEFDNVNSKIEFTKEEGEKGAQLLKKMGIDSWFVCFHARDSLYLKSTFPDKNLSYHDFRDFDIETMIPAMEYISKQGGYALRVGSVVEKPLMEYGNPRIIDYATKYRSDFMDIYLASKCKFFVGCNAGLFLVYRLFNKPVVTVNNIPFMHLGVSKDELWIPKKLWNNERNEYLSYREIYSSDYALSLHSHEYENRKLVPVNNSPDEILKVVIEMNNRCDNKINYSEKEQELQKTFVNITKLNKYYYNSPTRIGSDFLKDNIDLIHEKIINIQSR
;
A
#
# COMPACT_ATOMS: atom_id res chain seq x y z
N MET A 1 13.04 -31.47 -44.77
CA MET A 1 13.36 -31.49 -46.22
C MET A 1 12.60 -30.33 -46.85
N ARG A 2 13.26 -29.18 -47.06
CA ARG A 2 13.58 -28.53 -48.37
C ARG A 2 12.32 -28.24 -49.20
N ASN A 3 11.93 -27.02 -49.56
CA ASN A 3 12.66 -25.91 -50.22
C ASN A 3 11.87 -24.59 -50.02
N ASN A 4 12.49 -23.45 -49.69
CA ASN A 4 13.26 -22.49 -50.50
C ASN A 4 12.44 -21.50 -51.37
N ASN A 5 12.65 -20.22 -51.05
CA ASN A 5 12.96 -19.07 -51.93
C ASN A 5 11.89 -18.02 -52.29
N ASN A 6 12.30 -16.79 -51.95
CA ASN A 6 11.85 -15.46 -52.34
C ASN A 6 11.85 -15.21 -53.86
N LEU A 7 10.98 -14.28 -54.30
CA LEU A 7 11.15 -13.25 -55.36
C LEU A 7 9.85 -12.41 -55.38
N MET A 8 9.86 -11.19 -54.84
CA MET A 8 10.04 -9.87 -55.50
C MET A 8 8.78 -9.23 -56.16
N ASP A 9 8.57 -7.97 -55.75
CA ASP A 9 7.94 -6.81 -56.40
C ASP A 9 6.45 -6.79 -56.78
N ARG A 10 5.71 -5.84 -56.17
CA ARG A 10 5.16 -4.63 -56.83
C ARG A 10 4.44 -3.68 -55.86
N ASN A 11 4.57 -2.38 -56.16
CA ASN A 11 4.13 -1.20 -55.41
C ASN A 11 2.60 -0.88 -55.46
N PHE A 12 2.18 0.02 -54.55
CA PHE A 12 0.94 0.83 -54.48
C PHE A 12 -0.38 0.05 -54.20
N SER A 13 -1.37 0.50 -53.42
CA SER A 13 -1.83 1.84 -53.03
C SER A 13 -2.70 1.79 -51.75
N ASP A 14 -2.97 2.97 -51.19
CA ASP A 14 -3.94 3.27 -50.13
C ASP A 14 -5.33 2.63 -50.24
N ALA A 15 -5.99 2.57 -49.08
CA ALA A 15 -7.44 2.55 -48.82
C ALA A 15 -8.08 1.21 -48.42
N GLU A 16 -8.23 0.99 -47.11
CA GLU A 16 -9.45 0.38 -46.56
C GLU A 16 -9.89 1.09 -45.26
N LYS A 17 -10.75 2.10 -45.44
CA LYS A 17 -11.61 2.64 -44.38
C LYS A 17 -12.73 1.62 -44.10
N ARG A 18 -12.72 0.94 -42.95
CA ARG A 18 -13.90 0.22 -42.45
C ARG A 18 -14.85 1.21 -41.76
N LYS A 19 -15.90 1.62 -42.48
CA LYS A 19 -17.09 2.28 -41.94
C LYS A 19 -17.89 1.30 -41.08
N VAL A 20 -18.24 1.68 -39.85
CA VAL A 20 -19.33 1.04 -39.09
C VAL A 20 -20.56 1.95 -39.21
N VAL A 21 -21.65 1.40 -39.77
CA VAL A 21 -22.95 2.06 -39.94
C VAL A 21 -23.79 1.79 -38.67
N CYS A 22 -24.35 2.84 -38.06
CA CYS A 22 -25.33 2.72 -36.98
C CYS A 22 -26.76 2.81 -37.55
N SER A 23 -27.63 1.88 -37.17
CA SER A 23 -29.07 1.90 -37.48
C SER A 23 -29.84 2.80 -36.50
N GLU A 24 -30.68 3.67 -37.03
CA GLU A 24 -31.65 4.47 -36.28
C GLU A 24 -32.92 3.66 -35.98
N ALA A 25 -33.45 3.78 -34.76
CA ALA A 25 -34.83 3.45 -34.46
C ALA A 25 -35.45 4.66 -33.74
N GLY A 26 -36.37 5.33 -34.43
CA GLY A 26 -37.06 6.52 -33.94
C GLY A 26 -38.30 6.20 -33.10
N SER A 27 -38.55 7.03 -32.11
CA SER A 27 -39.83 7.72 -31.89
C SER A 27 -39.65 8.70 -30.74
N GLY A 28 -40.12 9.93 -30.98
CA GLY A 28 -39.60 11.14 -30.35
C GLY A 28 -39.87 11.29 -28.86
N HIS A 29 -38.95 11.99 -28.20
CA HIS A 29 -39.14 13.15 -27.33
C HIS A 29 -37.73 13.75 -27.14
N ALA A 30 -37.60 15.08 -27.15
CA ALA A 30 -36.31 15.78 -27.17
C ALA A 30 -35.40 15.38 -25.99
N VAL A 31 -34.30 14.68 -26.29
CA VAL A 31 -33.19 14.44 -25.38
C VAL A 31 -31.91 14.73 -26.15
N ALA A 32 -31.07 15.61 -25.60
CA ALA A 32 -29.75 15.92 -26.14
C ALA A 32 -28.97 14.63 -26.39
N ASN A 33 -28.60 14.40 -27.65
CA ASN A 33 -27.85 13.24 -28.12
C ASN A 33 -26.40 13.28 -27.60
N LEU A 34 -26.16 12.83 -26.37
CA LEU A 34 -24.82 12.47 -25.90
C LEU A 34 -24.45 11.10 -26.47
N LYS A 35 -23.72 11.07 -27.59
CA LYS A 35 -23.07 9.85 -28.10
C LYS A 35 -21.79 9.60 -27.28
N CYS A 36 -21.91 8.83 -26.20
CA CYS A 36 -20.75 8.42 -25.41
C CYS A 36 -20.02 7.26 -26.11
N LEU A 37 -18.80 7.49 -26.60
CA LEU A 37 -17.93 6.44 -27.16
C LEU A 37 -17.18 5.75 -26.01
N ILE A 38 -17.57 4.52 -25.66
CA ILE A 38 -16.85 3.71 -24.67
C ILE A 38 -15.67 3.03 -25.37
N VAL A 39 -14.45 3.54 -25.17
CA VAL A 39 -13.22 2.84 -25.59
C VAL A 39 -12.99 1.69 -24.62
N ARG A 40 -13.30 0.47 -25.05
CA ARG A 40 -12.88 -0.77 -24.38
C ARG A 40 -11.62 -1.25 -25.10
N SER A 41 -10.42 -0.93 -24.58
CA SER A 41 -9.22 -1.61 -25.08
C SER A 41 -9.24 -3.06 -24.59
N GLY A 42 -9.22 -3.99 -25.55
CA GLY A 42 -8.95 -5.39 -25.30
C GLY A 42 -7.57 -5.57 -24.67
N ARG A 43 -7.33 -6.76 -24.13
CA ARG A 43 -6.02 -7.19 -23.63
C ARG A 43 -4.95 -6.83 -24.67
N GLU A 44 -3.83 -6.29 -24.18
CA GLU A 44 -2.63 -5.93 -24.95
C GLU A 44 -2.71 -4.63 -25.76
N ALA A 45 -2.54 -3.49 -25.07
CA ALA A 45 -1.95 -2.29 -25.64
C ALA A 45 -1.26 -1.48 -24.53
N LEU A 46 0.03 -1.18 -24.72
CA LEU A 46 0.84 -0.31 -23.87
C LEU A 46 0.18 1.06 -23.73
N LEU A 47 -0.27 1.40 -22.52
CA LEU A 47 -0.71 2.74 -22.16
C LEU A 47 0.50 3.52 -21.66
N SER A 48 1.21 4.18 -22.57
CA SER A 48 1.92 5.42 -22.24
C SER A 48 0.91 6.48 -21.85
N ASP A 49 1.28 7.44 -20.99
CA ASP A 49 0.45 8.59 -20.64
C ASP A 49 -0.01 9.30 -21.91
N THR A 50 -1.30 9.12 -22.24
CA THR A 50 -1.87 9.53 -23.52
C THR A 50 -3.13 10.32 -23.26
N ILE A 51 -3.15 11.56 -23.71
CA ILE A 51 -4.37 12.36 -23.78
C ILE A 51 -5.00 12.08 -25.15
N ALA A 52 -6.20 11.50 -25.16
CA ALA A 52 -6.99 11.34 -26.37
C ALA A 52 -7.97 12.52 -26.47
N LEU A 53 -7.89 13.28 -27.57
CA LEU A 53 -8.85 14.34 -27.89
C LEU A 53 -9.82 13.80 -28.95
N VAL A 54 -11.12 13.97 -28.73
CA VAL A 54 -12.15 13.56 -29.69
C VAL A 54 -12.97 14.80 -30.05
N SER A 55 -13.09 15.07 -31.35
CA SER A 55 -13.90 16.16 -31.90
C SER A 55 -15.08 15.59 -32.68
N ASP A 56 -16.27 16.15 -32.49
CA ASP A 56 -17.50 15.76 -33.22
C ASP A 56 -17.41 15.98 -34.74
N LYS A 57 -16.40 16.74 -35.22
CA LYS A 57 -16.24 17.06 -36.65
C LYS A 57 -15.32 16.13 -37.43
N TYR A 58 -14.52 15.29 -36.77
CA TYR A 58 -13.57 14.39 -37.43
C TYR A 58 -13.69 12.96 -36.88
N SER A 59 -13.85 11.98 -37.77
CA SER A 59 -13.93 10.55 -37.42
C SER A 59 -12.56 9.91 -37.14
N SER A 60 -11.57 10.72 -36.74
CA SER A 60 -10.21 10.29 -36.40
C SER A 60 -9.87 10.69 -34.96
N ILE A 61 -9.29 9.74 -34.22
CA ILE A 61 -8.76 9.96 -32.87
C ILE A 61 -7.32 10.43 -33.04
N ASP A 62 -7.01 11.65 -32.58
CA ASP A 62 -5.62 12.09 -32.46
C ASP A 62 -5.09 11.72 -31.07
N VAL A 63 -4.03 10.93 -31.06
CA VAL A 63 -3.34 10.43 -29.87
C VAL A 63 -2.13 11.33 -29.65
N ILE A 64 -2.20 12.23 -28.65
CA ILE A 64 -1.08 13.11 -28.34
C ILE A 64 -0.24 12.47 -27.23
N SER A 65 1.02 12.15 -27.56
CA SER A 65 2.02 11.74 -26.57
C SER A 65 2.76 12.96 -26.01
N ASP A 66 3.22 12.87 -24.77
CA ASP A 66 3.90 13.97 -24.04
C ASP A 66 5.11 14.57 -24.77
N LYS A 67 5.75 13.82 -25.68
CA LYS A 67 6.88 14.32 -26.49
C LYS A 67 6.50 15.38 -27.53
N THR A 68 5.22 15.45 -27.92
CA THR A 68 4.75 16.35 -28.99
C THR A 68 4.47 17.78 -28.49
N PHE A 69 4.34 17.98 -27.17
CA PHE A 69 3.94 19.26 -26.57
C PHE A 69 5.02 20.35 -26.57
N ASN A 70 6.29 19.99 -26.80
CA ASN A 70 7.43 20.91 -26.74
C ASN A 70 7.84 21.53 -28.09
N ASP A 71 7.18 21.17 -29.20
CA ASP A 71 7.50 21.74 -30.50
C ASP A 71 6.61 22.96 -30.83
N LYS A 72 7.16 24.16 -30.69
CA LYS A 72 6.47 25.44 -30.96
C LYS A 72 5.93 25.58 -32.38
N ARG A 73 6.35 24.73 -33.33
CA ARG A 73 5.88 24.77 -34.72
C ARG A 73 4.50 24.15 -34.91
N ILE A 74 4.10 23.19 -34.07
CA ILE A 74 2.80 22.52 -34.18
C ILE A 74 1.68 23.40 -33.63
N ILE A 75 1.97 24.23 -32.62
CA ILE A 75 0.99 25.16 -32.01
C ILE A 75 0.38 26.10 -33.06
N LYS A 76 1.16 26.52 -34.06
CA LYS A 76 0.71 27.48 -35.08
C LYS A 76 -0.28 26.89 -36.10
N THR A 77 -0.30 25.57 -36.28
CA THR A 77 -1.24 24.91 -37.21
C THR A 77 -2.65 24.79 -36.61
N TYR A 78 -2.79 24.88 -35.28
CA TYR A 78 -4.06 24.75 -34.57
C TYR A 78 -4.66 26.09 -34.11
N GLU A 79 -4.01 27.23 -34.36
CA GLU A 79 -4.52 28.57 -33.98
C GLU A 79 -5.80 28.98 -34.73
N ASN A 80 -6.12 28.36 -35.87
CA ASN A 80 -7.31 28.70 -36.67
C ASN A 80 -8.46 27.67 -36.57
N LEU A 81 -8.40 26.73 -35.63
CA LEU A 81 -9.47 25.76 -35.40
C LEU A 81 -10.35 26.24 -34.24
N ILE A 82 -11.46 26.93 -34.57
CA ILE A 82 -12.57 27.12 -33.65
C ILE A 82 -13.27 25.76 -33.51
N ILE A 83 -12.98 25.05 -32.42
CA ILE A 83 -13.59 23.77 -32.07
C ILE A 83 -14.16 23.92 -30.66
N GLU A 84 -15.48 23.74 -30.53
CA GLU A 84 -16.25 24.22 -29.38
C GLU A 84 -16.24 23.29 -28.15
N GLN A 85 -15.70 22.07 -28.18
CA GLN A 85 -15.71 21.18 -27.01
C GLN A 85 -14.52 20.22 -26.97
N TYR A 86 -13.90 20.07 -25.79
CA TYR A 86 -12.91 19.04 -25.49
C TYR A 86 -13.43 18.08 -24.40
N VAL A 87 -13.11 16.79 -24.54
CA VAL A 87 -13.18 15.79 -23.45
C VAL A 87 -11.77 15.37 -23.10
N VAL A 88 -11.34 15.57 -21.85
CA VAL A 88 -10.00 15.20 -21.39
C VAL A 88 -10.09 14.01 -20.43
N TYR A 89 -9.33 12.95 -20.74
CA TYR A 89 -9.15 11.79 -19.87
C TYR A 89 -7.75 11.90 -19.23
N SER A 90 -7.67 12.11 -17.92
CA SER A 90 -6.40 12.17 -17.18
C SER A 90 -6.41 11.21 -16.00
N THR A 91 -5.26 10.57 -15.74
CA THR A 91 -5.03 9.76 -14.54
C THR A 91 -4.16 10.47 -13.49
N ASP A 92 -3.70 11.69 -13.77
CA ASP A 92 -2.87 12.51 -12.87
C ASP A 92 -3.56 13.85 -12.53
N VAL A 93 -3.37 14.30 -11.28
CA VAL A 93 -3.97 15.52 -10.68
C VAL A 93 -3.06 16.75 -10.89
N SER A 94 -1.90 16.59 -11.54
CA SER A 94 -1.00 17.71 -11.87
C SER A 94 -1.41 18.48 -13.12
N LEU A 95 -2.69 18.85 -13.27
CA LEU A 95 -3.09 19.88 -14.25
C LEU A 95 -2.74 21.25 -13.67
N ARG A 96 -1.47 21.64 -13.77
CA ARG A 96 -1.05 23.01 -13.44
C ARG A 96 -1.33 23.93 -14.62
N GLN A 97 -2.17 24.93 -14.36
CA GLN A 97 -2.41 26.12 -15.19
C GLN A 97 -2.64 25.86 -16.68
N VAL A 98 -3.83 25.38 -17.03
CA VAL A 98 -4.37 25.66 -18.35
C VAL A 98 -5.79 26.17 -18.19
N LYS A 99 -6.02 27.44 -18.54
CA LYS A 99 -7.36 28.03 -18.61
C LYS A 99 -7.98 27.55 -19.92
N TYR A 100 -8.97 26.69 -19.83
CA TYR A 100 -9.93 26.49 -20.90
C TYR A 100 -11.32 26.69 -20.31
N ASP A 101 -12.12 27.52 -20.97
CA ASP A 101 -13.45 27.89 -20.47
C ASP A 101 -14.48 26.75 -20.64
N ASP A 102 -14.21 25.76 -21.52
CA ASP A 102 -15.15 24.67 -21.84
C ASP A 102 -14.48 23.28 -22.02
N VAL A 103 -14.03 22.67 -20.91
CA VAL A 103 -13.51 21.28 -20.91
C VAL A 103 -14.36 20.37 -20.02
N ILE A 104 -14.77 19.22 -20.57
CA ILE A 104 -15.40 18.13 -19.82
C ILE A 104 -14.32 17.14 -19.36
N ILE A 105 -14.15 17.02 -18.04
CA ILE A 105 -13.17 16.11 -17.41
C ILE A 105 -13.88 14.83 -16.97
N LEU A 106 -13.49 13.67 -17.51
CA LEU A 106 -13.97 12.34 -17.09
C LEU A 106 -12.91 11.64 -16.23
N LEU A 107 -13.26 11.30 -14.98
CA LEU A 107 -12.35 10.67 -14.01
C LEU A 107 -12.83 9.28 -13.57
N ASP A 108 -11.93 8.30 -13.53
CA ASP A 108 -12.19 6.97 -12.93
C ASP A 108 -11.99 7.01 -11.41
N LEU A 109 -13.11 7.11 -10.69
CA LEU A 109 -13.15 7.23 -9.23
C LEU A 109 -12.81 5.93 -8.47
N LYS A 110 -12.71 4.77 -9.14
CA LYS A 110 -12.43 3.48 -8.48
C LYS A 110 -11.04 3.39 -7.85
N ARG A 111 -10.12 4.29 -8.23
CA ARG A 111 -8.73 4.28 -7.75
C ARG A 111 -8.48 5.19 -6.56
N TYR A 112 -9.44 6.02 -6.16
CA TYR A 112 -9.25 6.99 -5.10
C TYR A 112 -9.84 6.50 -3.78
N SER A 113 -9.12 6.76 -2.68
CA SER A 113 -9.70 6.56 -1.34
C SER A 113 -10.86 7.54 -1.14
N PRO A 114 -11.89 7.20 -0.34
CA PRO A 114 -13.00 8.11 -0.03
C PRO A 114 -12.55 9.47 0.54
N PHE A 115 -11.35 9.54 1.12
CA PHE A 115 -10.78 10.77 1.68
C PHE A 115 -10.00 11.61 0.66
N SER A 116 -9.43 10.95 -0.36
CA SER A 116 -8.83 11.62 -1.53
C SER A 116 -9.89 12.32 -2.38
N TYR A 117 -11.09 11.74 -2.41
CA TYR A 117 -12.28 12.31 -3.05
C TYR A 117 -12.69 13.66 -2.45
N ASP A 118 -12.80 13.77 -1.12
CA ASP A 118 -13.19 15.04 -0.47
C ASP A 118 -12.17 16.16 -0.69
N LYS A 119 -10.88 15.82 -0.71
CA LYS A 119 -9.78 16.78 -0.96
C LYS A 119 -9.81 17.28 -2.41
N PHE A 120 -10.07 16.37 -3.36
CA PHE A 120 -10.26 16.68 -4.77
C PHE A 120 -11.51 17.54 -4.99
N ILE A 121 -12.64 17.20 -4.38
CA ILE A 121 -13.86 18.01 -4.46
C ILE A 121 -13.58 19.43 -3.97
N ARG A 122 -12.87 19.62 -2.84
CA ARG A 122 -12.48 20.97 -2.37
C ARG A 122 -11.57 21.73 -3.34
N PHE A 123 -10.63 21.06 -4.00
CA PHE A 123 -9.78 21.67 -5.04
C PHE A 123 -10.62 22.12 -6.23
N VAL A 124 -11.47 21.25 -6.76
CA VAL A 124 -12.41 21.55 -7.86
C VAL A 124 -13.36 22.70 -7.49
N LYS A 125 -13.81 22.77 -6.22
CA LYS A 125 -14.71 23.84 -5.76
C LYS A 125 -14.08 25.24 -5.83
N ASN A 126 -12.76 25.32 -5.68
CA ASN A 126 -12.06 26.58 -5.48
C ASN A 126 -11.43 27.13 -6.76
N ASP A 127 -11.06 26.27 -7.72
CA ASP A 127 -10.23 26.67 -8.87
C ASP A 127 -10.87 26.48 -10.26
N ILE A 128 -12.01 25.76 -10.38
CA ILE A 128 -12.64 25.46 -11.69
C ILE A 128 -14.10 25.90 -11.72
N ASN A 129 -14.50 26.61 -12.79
CA ASN A 129 -15.88 27.05 -12.98
C ASN A 129 -16.79 25.84 -13.29
N TYR A 130 -17.80 25.61 -12.44
CA TYR A 130 -18.55 24.34 -12.32
C TYR A 130 -19.33 23.87 -13.55
N LYS A 131 -19.49 24.70 -14.58
CA LYS A 131 -20.48 24.45 -15.63
C LYS A 131 -20.21 23.20 -16.47
N ASN A 132 -18.98 22.69 -16.52
CA ASN A 132 -18.59 21.67 -17.49
C ASN A 132 -17.99 20.38 -16.88
N ILE A 133 -18.15 20.11 -15.58
CA ILE A 133 -17.62 18.87 -14.97
C ILE A 133 -18.71 17.78 -14.95
N LEU A 134 -18.61 16.82 -15.89
CA LEU A 134 -19.38 15.58 -15.85
C LEU A 134 -18.60 14.51 -15.07
N PHE A 135 -19.04 14.27 -13.84
CA PHE A 135 -18.56 13.11 -13.09
C PHE A 135 -19.04 11.83 -13.78
N TYR A 136 -18.12 10.95 -14.18
CA TYR A 136 -18.45 9.55 -14.43
C TYR A 136 -18.61 8.84 -13.09
N ASP A 137 -19.58 9.30 -12.30
CA ASP A 137 -20.16 8.50 -11.25
C ASP A 137 -21.37 7.82 -11.90
N GLY A 138 -21.29 6.51 -12.07
CA GLY A 138 -22.42 5.73 -12.54
C GLY A 138 -23.52 5.66 -11.49
N VAL A 139 -24.01 6.80 -10.99
CA VAL A 139 -25.08 6.88 -9.99
C VAL A 139 -25.89 8.18 -10.18
N CYS A 140 -26.70 8.20 -11.23
CA CYS A 140 -27.89 9.06 -11.24
C CYS A 140 -28.86 8.52 -10.17
N PHE A 141 -29.32 9.36 -9.24
CA PHE A 141 -30.03 8.95 -8.01
C PHE A 141 -31.32 8.14 -8.30
N GLN A 142 -32.01 8.40 -9.41
CA GLN A 142 -33.16 7.59 -9.89
C GLN A 142 -32.75 6.22 -10.45
N SER A 143 -31.58 6.14 -11.07
CA SER A 143 -30.99 4.89 -11.56
C SER A 143 -30.36 4.08 -10.43
N TYR A 144 -29.93 4.69 -9.32
CA TYR A 144 -29.45 3.96 -8.14
C TYR A 144 -30.57 3.09 -7.57
N PHE A 145 -31.80 3.60 -7.44
CA PHE A 145 -32.92 2.83 -6.92
C PHE A 145 -33.31 1.68 -7.87
N LYS A 146 -33.36 1.92 -9.19
CA LYS A 146 -33.68 0.87 -10.17
C LYS A 146 -32.54 -0.14 -10.36
N PHE A 147 -31.27 0.29 -10.34
CA PHE A 147 -30.09 -0.56 -10.58
C PHE A 147 -29.66 -1.34 -9.33
N THR A 148 -29.76 -0.74 -8.13
CA THR A 148 -29.57 -1.49 -6.88
C THR A 148 -30.66 -2.55 -6.74
N CYS A 149 -31.94 -2.25 -7.03
CA CYS A 149 -32.98 -3.28 -7.08
C CYS A 149 -32.66 -4.37 -8.12
N LYS A 150 -32.29 -4.00 -9.37
CA LYS A 150 -32.03 -4.98 -10.44
C LYS A 150 -30.78 -5.85 -10.21
N ILE A 151 -29.75 -5.34 -9.53
CA ILE A 151 -28.57 -6.11 -9.10
C ILE A 151 -28.84 -6.90 -7.80
N TYR A 152 -29.59 -6.34 -6.85
CA TYR A 152 -30.04 -7.07 -5.66
C TYR A 152 -30.82 -8.32 -6.05
N PHE A 153 -31.68 -8.23 -7.06
CA PHE A 153 -32.45 -9.38 -7.55
C PHE A 153 -31.63 -10.34 -8.42
N LYS A 154 -30.60 -9.87 -9.15
CA LYS A 154 -29.75 -10.76 -9.99
C LYS A 154 -28.67 -11.52 -9.22
N SER A 155 -28.27 -11.06 -8.04
CA SER A 155 -27.32 -11.77 -7.16
C SER A 155 -27.99 -12.66 -6.12
N PHE A 156 -29.31 -12.80 -6.20
CA PHE A 156 -30.14 -13.57 -5.29
C PHE A 156 -30.16 -15.05 -5.70
N SER A 157 -29.21 -15.85 -5.21
CA SER A 157 -29.38 -17.32 -5.28
C SER A 157 -30.48 -17.70 -4.29
N PHE A 158 -31.67 -17.99 -4.83
CA PHE A 158 -32.94 -18.09 -4.10
C PHE A 158 -32.92 -19.07 -2.90
N ARG A 159 -31.98 -20.04 -2.87
CA ARG A 159 -31.86 -21.03 -1.80
C ARG A 159 -30.98 -20.61 -0.61
N SER A 160 -30.05 -19.66 -0.76
CA SER A 160 -29.17 -19.21 0.35
C SER A 160 -29.64 -17.91 1.02
N SER A 161 -30.45 -17.12 0.31
CA SER A 161 -30.86 -15.78 0.75
C SER A 161 -32.01 -15.74 1.75
N LEU A 162 -32.86 -16.77 1.83
CA LEU A 162 -33.96 -16.81 2.82
C LEU A 162 -33.45 -16.86 4.26
N LYS A 163 -32.34 -17.57 4.52
CA LYS A 163 -31.70 -17.65 5.85
C LYS A 163 -31.00 -16.37 6.30
N LYS A 164 -30.92 -15.34 5.44
CA LYS A 164 -30.25 -14.06 5.74
C LYS A 164 -31.16 -12.84 5.60
N ILE A 165 -32.42 -13.04 5.24
CA ILE A 165 -33.37 -11.94 4.99
C ILE A 165 -33.57 -11.08 6.25
N HIS A 166 -33.50 -11.69 7.43
CA HIS A 166 -33.58 -10.97 8.70
C HIS A 166 -32.40 -10.01 8.91
N TYR A 167 -31.19 -10.37 8.49
CA TYR A 167 -30.04 -9.46 8.56
C TYR A 167 -30.19 -8.25 7.63
N HIS A 168 -30.78 -8.45 6.46
CA HIS A 168 -31.10 -7.34 5.55
C HIS A 168 -32.17 -6.42 6.12
N LEU A 169 -33.23 -6.97 6.72
CA LEU A 169 -34.28 -6.19 7.38
C LEU A 169 -33.72 -5.36 8.53
N VAL A 170 -32.96 -5.99 9.43
CA VAL A 170 -32.32 -5.30 10.57
C VAL A 170 -31.32 -4.25 10.08
N GLY A 171 -30.50 -4.57 9.08
CA GLY A 171 -29.55 -3.62 8.51
C GLY A 171 -30.23 -2.43 7.81
N PHE A 172 -31.39 -2.64 7.19
CA PHE A 172 -32.19 -1.56 6.61
C PHE A 172 -32.77 -0.63 7.68
N ILE A 173 -33.33 -1.20 8.75
CA ILE A 173 -33.81 -0.44 9.92
C ILE A 173 -32.67 0.39 10.51
N LEU A 174 -31.50 -0.22 10.75
CA LEU A 174 -30.32 0.49 11.24
C LEU A 174 -29.85 1.59 10.29
N PHE A 175 -29.80 1.34 8.98
CA PHE A 175 -29.43 2.35 8.00
C PHE A 175 -30.36 3.57 8.04
N PHE A 176 -31.67 3.34 8.17
CA PHE A 176 -32.65 4.42 8.28
C PHE A 176 -32.46 5.23 9.56
N ILE A 177 -32.29 4.55 10.71
CA ILE A 177 -32.01 5.19 12.00
C ILE A 177 -30.73 6.05 11.92
N LEU A 178 -29.64 5.51 11.37
CA LEU A 178 -28.37 6.24 11.22
C LEU A 178 -28.53 7.46 10.30
N SER A 179 -29.34 7.34 9.26
CA SER A 179 -29.61 8.44 8.32
C SER A 179 -30.44 9.56 8.93
N LEU A 180 -31.35 9.23 9.86
CA LEU A 180 -32.09 10.22 10.65
C LEU A 180 -31.20 10.93 11.67
N ILE A 181 -30.22 10.23 12.26
CA ILE A 181 -29.31 10.80 13.28
C ILE A 181 -28.17 11.62 12.64
N LYS A 182 -27.80 11.30 11.38
CA LYS A 182 -26.69 11.92 10.65
C LYS A 182 -26.62 13.46 10.71
N PRO A 183 -27.72 14.23 10.60
CA PRO A 183 -27.68 15.69 10.69
C PRO A 183 -27.17 16.22 12.03
N ILE A 184 -27.39 15.48 13.13
CA ILE A 184 -26.92 15.84 14.47
C ILE A 184 -25.48 15.34 14.66
N LYS A 185 -25.26 14.05 14.38
CA LYS A 185 -23.97 13.40 14.55
C LYS A 185 -23.88 12.17 13.68
N LYS A 186 -22.89 12.12 12.78
CA LYS A 186 -22.62 10.92 11.99
C LYS A 186 -22.05 9.82 12.87
N ILE A 187 -22.68 8.65 12.82
CA ILE A 187 -22.27 7.43 13.51
C ILE A 187 -21.81 6.40 12.47
N CYS A 188 -20.61 5.85 12.64
CA CYS A 188 -20.04 4.85 11.75
C CYS A 188 -19.61 3.61 12.53
N PHE A 189 -19.63 2.46 11.87
CA PHE A 189 -19.09 1.21 12.35
C PHE A 189 -17.71 0.96 11.74
N LEU A 190 -16.73 0.70 12.61
CA LEU A 190 -15.39 0.26 12.23
C LEU A 190 -15.29 -1.24 12.44
N VAL A 191 -15.06 -1.97 11.36
CA VAL A 191 -14.95 -3.42 11.44
C VAL A 191 -13.50 -3.85 11.49
N PHE A 192 -13.16 -4.66 12.48
CA PHE A 192 -11.80 -5.15 12.73
C PHE A 192 -11.62 -6.58 12.18
N ASN A 193 -11.67 -6.71 10.85
CA ASN A 193 -11.62 -7.99 10.15
C ASN A 193 -10.34 -8.81 10.42
N ASN A 194 -9.22 -8.13 10.69
CA ASN A 194 -7.90 -8.74 10.83
C ASN A 194 -7.31 -8.57 12.25
N ALA A 195 -8.15 -8.51 13.29
CA ALA A 195 -7.69 -8.34 14.67
C ALA A 195 -6.81 -9.49 15.20
N SER A 196 -6.81 -10.64 14.53
CA SER A 196 -5.94 -11.80 14.80
C SER A 196 -4.51 -11.64 14.28
N ARG A 197 -4.22 -10.54 13.59
CA ARG A 197 -2.90 -10.22 13.05
C ARG A 197 -2.42 -8.91 13.66
N ILE A 198 -1.37 -8.96 14.48
CA ILE A 198 -0.90 -7.79 15.26
C ILE A 198 -0.59 -6.58 14.37
N GLY A 199 -0.01 -6.81 13.19
CA GLY A 199 0.28 -5.75 12.23
C GLY A 199 -0.96 -5.03 11.72
N HIS A 200 -2.03 -5.76 11.40
CA HIS A 200 -3.30 -5.15 10.98
C HIS A 200 -4.00 -4.46 12.16
N LEU A 201 -3.98 -5.07 13.35
CA LEU A 201 -4.54 -4.48 14.56
C LEU A 201 -3.86 -3.14 14.89
N ALA A 202 -2.54 -3.07 14.76
CA ALA A 202 -1.76 -1.85 14.98
C ALA A 202 -1.95 -0.84 13.85
N ALA A 203 -1.51 -1.18 12.64
CA ALA A 203 -1.34 -0.20 11.57
C ALA A 203 -2.66 0.33 11.03
N ASN A 204 -3.68 -0.52 10.85
CA ASN A 204 -4.97 -0.08 10.34
C ASN A 204 -5.65 0.87 11.33
N THR A 205 -5.53 0.58 12.62
CA THR A 205 -6.10 1.42 13.68
C THR A 205 -5.33 2.73 13.83
N ASP A 206 -4.01 2.69 13.82
CA ASP A 206 -3.17 3.88 13.97
C ASP A 206 -3.39 4.87 12.83
N VAL A 207 -3.35 4.40 11.57
CA VAL A 207 -3.63 5.25 10.40
C VAL A 207 -5.03 5.84 10.47
N PHE A 208 -6.03 5.06 10.88
CA PHE A 208 -7.38 5.58 11.09
C PHE A 208 -7.43 6.70 12.13
N LEU A 209 -6.79 6.52 13.29
CA LEU A 209 -6.76 7.53 14.36
C LEU A 209 -6.00 8.79 13.95
N ARG A 210 -4.90 8.65 13.20
CA ARG A 210 -4.15 9.76 12.62
C ARG A 210 -5.01 10.57 11.65
N ARG A 211 -5.69 9.89 10.71
CA ARG A 211 -6.60 10.54 9.75
C ARG A 211 -7.75 11.25 10.45
N LYS A 212 -8.38 10.60 11.44
CA LYS A 212 -9.45 11.20 12.23
C LYS A 212 -8.99 12.50 12.88
N SER A 213 -7.76 12.52 13.42
CA SER A 213 -7.16 13.73 14.01
C SER A 213 -6.81 14.79 12.95
N LEU A 214 -6.15 14.40 11.86
CA LEU A 214 -5.72 15.30 10.77
C LEU A 214 -6.89 16.06 10.16
N PHE A 215 -7.94 15.31 9.80
CA PHE A 215 -9.08 15.86 9.08
C PHE A 215 -10.18 16.37 10.01
N ARG A 216 -9.91 16.42 11.34
CA ARG A 216 -10.86 16.88 12.37
C ARG A 216 -12.23 16.21 12.22
N ASP A 217 -12.22 14.91 11.94
CA ASP A 217 -13.45 14.15 11.74
C ASP A 217 -14.16 13.95 13.08
N ASN A 218 -15.31 14.62 13.22
CA ASN A 218 -16.11 14.63 14.42
C ASN A 218 -17.16 13.50 14.47
N SER A 219 -17.11 12.51 13.57
CA SER A 219 -18.00 11.35 13.59
C SER A 219 -17.76 10.46 14.82
N ILE A 220 -18.82 9.81 15.32
CA ILE A 220 -18.73 8.78 16.37
C ILE A 220 -18.45 7.44 15.70
N TYR A 221 -17.52 6.68 16.26
CA TYR A 221 -17.10 5.40 15.71
C TYR A 221 -17.30 4.27 16.71
N PHE A 222 -18.04 3.25 16.28
CA PHE A 222 -18.26 2.01 17.02
C PHE A 222 -17.46 0.88 16.39
N GLY A 223 -16.50 0.34 17.13
CA GLY A 223 -15.72 -0.80 16.68
C GLY A 223 -16.47 -2.11 16.87
N VAL A 224 -16.42 -2.98 15.87
CA VAL A 224 -17.02 -4.32 15.90
C VAL A 224 -15.97 -5.36 15.55
N ILE A 225 -15.84 -6.35 16.43
CA ILE A 225 -15.04 -7.56 16.24
C ILE A 225 -15.99 -8.76 16.26
N GLY A 226 -15.84 -9.70 15.31
CA GLY A 226 -16.57 -10.97 15.32
C GLY A 226 -16.28 -11.76 16.60
N LYS A 227 -17.26 -12.53 17.10
CA LYS A 227 -17.16 -13.12 18.45
C LYS A 227 -15.95 -14.05 18.58
N ASP A 228 -15.74 -14.86 17.55
CA ASP A 228 -14.74 -15.93 17.51
C ASP A 228 -13.38 -15.45 16.96
N VAL A 229 -13.25 -14.15 16.68
CA VAL A 229 -11.97 -13.58 16.27
C VAL A 229 -11.00 -13.59 17.45
N MET A 230 -9.94 -14.38 17.30
CA MET A 230 -8.77 -14.35 18.16
C MET A 230 -8.12 -12.97 18.09
N ILE A 231 -7.74 -12.42 19.25
CA ILE A 231 -7.08 -11.11 19.33
C ILE A 231 -5.58 -11.33 19.36
N ALA A 232 -4.85 -10.70 18.43
CA ALA A 232 -3.40 -10.89 18.30
C ALA A 232 -2.60 -10.41 19.51
N ASN A 233 -3.06 -9.33 20.17
CA ASN A 233 -2.44 -8.79 21.36
C ASN A 233 -3.49 -8.07 22.22
N SER A 234 -3.72 -8.59 23.42
CA SER A 234 -4.71 -8.08 24.37
C SER A 234 -4.37 -6.68 24.91
N GLN A 235 -3.09 -6.38 25.16
CA GLN A 235 -2.68 -5.05 25.63
C GLN A 235 -2.96 -4.00 24.57
N LEU A 236 -2.61 -4.25 23.31
CA LEU A 236 -2.88 -3.31 22.22
C LEU A 236 -4.38 -3.05 22.07
N LEU A 237 -5.22 -4.11 22.12
CA LEU A 237 -6.67 -3.95 22.08
C LEU A 237 -7.18 -3.12 23.28
N LYS A 238 -6.64 -3.33 24.48
CA LYS A 238 -6.98 -2.53 25.68
C LYS A 238 -6.68 -1.05 25.45
N MET A 239 -5.54 -0.73 24.84
CA MET A 239 -5.17 0.66 24.54
C MET A 239 -6.08 1.28 23.46
N ILE A 240 -6.42 0.52 22.42
CA ILE A 240 -7.35 0.96 21.36
C ILE A 240 -8.76 1.20 21.93
N LYS A 241 -9.24 0.35 22.84
CA LYS A 241 -10.55 0.51 23.49
C LYS A 241 -10.71 1.81 24.26
N ARG A 242 -9.61 2.47 24.66
CA ARG A 242 -9.64 3.81 25.28
C ARG A 242 -9.94 4.91 24.26
N LYS A 243 -9.75 4.66 22.97
CA LYS A 243 -9.92 5.64 21.88
C LYS A 243 -11.16 5.36 21.04
N ILE A 244 -11.58 4.09 20.94
CA ILE A 244 -12.74 3.64 20.16
C ILE A 244 -13.53 2.68 21.05
N PHE A 245 -14.84 2.87 21.17
CA PHE A 245 -15.70 1.90 21.85
C PHE A 245 -15.83 0.65 20.98
N ILE A 246 -15.29 -0.49 21.45
CA ILE A 246 -15.25 -1.75 20.68
C ILE A 246 -16.05 -2.84 21.37
N VAL A 247 -16.97 -3.45 20.63
CA VAL A 247 -17.75 -4.61 21.06
C VAL A 247 -17.35 -5.87 20.30
N LYS A 248 -17.38 -7.02 20.99
CA LYS A 248 -17.35 -8.33 20.36
C LYS A 248 -18.79 -8.80 20.16
N SER A 249 -19.24 -8.91 18.91
CA SER A 249 -20.62 -9.29 18.60
C SER A 249 -20.70 -9.94 17.21
N GLU A 250 -21.04 -11.23 17.18
CA GLU A 250 -21.23 -11.94 15.92
C GLU A 250 -22.46 -11.43 15.16
N LEU A 251 -23.53 -11.12 15.87
CA LEU A 251 -24.75 -10.60 15.28
C LEU A 251 -24.49 -9.27 14.53
N LEU A 252 -23.83 -8.31 15.20
CA LEU A 252 -23.51 -7.03 14.56
C LEU A 252 -22.51 -7.22 13.41
N TYR A 253 -21.50 -8.07 13.62
CA TYR A 253 -20.51 -8.37 12.58
C TYR A 253 -21.18 -8.93 11.30
N VAL A 254 -22.09 -9.89 11.45
CA VAL A 254 -22.82 -10.50 10.33
C VAL A 254 -23.76 -9.49 9.68
N ILE A 255 -24.51 -8.69 10.45
CA ILE A 255 -25.39 -7.63 9.91
C ILE A 255 -24.59 -6.63 9.09
N LEU A 256 -23.45 -6.16 9.61
CA LEU A 256 -22.62 -5.16 8.93
C LEU A 256 -22.08 -5.66 7.59
N HIS A 257 -21.77 -6.95 7.44
CA HIS A 257 -21.27 -7.53 6.19
C HIS A 257 -22.36 -8.01 5.23
N ASN A 258 -23.52 -8.42 5.74
CA ASN A 258 -24.58 -9.06 4.96
C ASN A 258 -25.83 -8.17 4.84
N SER A 259 -25.70 -6.85 4.95
CA SER A 259 -26.81 -5.93 4.77
C SER A 259 -26.44 -4.73 3.92
N ILE A 260 -27.38 -3.79 3.74
CA ILE A 260 -27.14 -2.54 3.01
C ILE A 260 -26.04 -1.68 3.65
N LEU A 261 -25.77 -1.87 4.94
CA LEU A 261 -24.72 -1.13 5.66
C LEU A 261 -23.34 -1.35 5.04
N PHE A 262 -23.01 -2.57 4.58
CA PHE A 262 -21.68 -2.91 4.03
C PHE A 262 -21.21 -1.97 2.92
N ARG A 263 -22.15 -1.49 2.08
CA ARG A 263 -21.87 -0.58 0.96
C ARG A 263 -22.23 0.87 1.25
N SER A 264 -22.60 1.18 2.49
CA SER A 264 -22.98 2.52 2.92
C SER A 264 -21.80 3.29 3.49
N GLU A 265 -21.95 4.60 3.65
CA GLU A 265 -20.95 5.45 4.30
C GLU A 265 -20.76 5.15 5.80
N TYR A 266 -21.68 4.39 6.42
CA TYR A 266 -21.66 4.01 7.83
C TYR A 266 -20.80 2.78 8.10
N PHE A 267 -20.42 2.02 7.07
CA PHE A 267 -19.47 0.92 7.19
C PHE A 267 -18.08 1.39 6.79
N LYS A 268 -17.12 1.20 7.69
CA LYS A 268 -15.72 1.50 7.46
C LYS A 268 -14.91 0.24 7.75
N ASP A 269 -14.36 -0.35 6.70
CA ASP A 269 -13.34 -1.38 6.86
C ASP A 269 -12.04 -0.70 7.28
N LEU A 270 -11.48 -1.13 8.40
CA LEU A 270 -10.13 -0.76 8.81
C LEU A 270 -9.15 -1.55 7.95
N MET A 271 -9.03 -1.18 6.68
CA MET A 271 -8.04 -1.74 5.77
C MET A 271 -7.04 -0.63 5.43
N CYS A 272 -5.81 -0.77 5.92
CA CYS A 272 -4.74 0.15 5.56
C CYS A 272 -4.22 -0.14 4.15
N CYS A 273 -3.80 0.91 3.43
CA CYS A 273 -3.34 0.82 2.05
C CYS A 273 -1.87 0.39 1.90
N TYR A 274 -1.18 -0.04 2.98
CA TYR A 274 0.18 -0.60 2.94
C TYR A 274 0.41 -1.68 1.88
N PHE A 275 -0.67 -2.29 1.37
CA PHE A 275 -0.65 -3.35 0.36
C PHE A 275 -0.92 -2.88 -1.08
N LYS A 276 -1.30 -1.62 -1.30
CA LYS A 276 -1.62 -1.11 -2.65
C LYS A 276 -0.84 0.13 -3.05
N SER A 277 -0.41 0.95 -2.10
CA SER A 277 0.50 2.07 -2.33
C SER A 277 0.92 2.64 -0.97
N SER A 278 2.23 2.75 -0.72
CA SER A 278 2.83 3.24 0.54
C SER A 278 2.67 4.76 0.69
N ILE A 279 1.43 5.26 0.60
CA ILE A 279 1.12 6.70 0.49
C ILE A 279 0.80 7.35 1.85
N GLU A 280 0.84 6.60 2.95
CA GLU A 280 0.50 7.11 4.27
C GLU A 280 1.61 7.95 4.94
N TYR A 281 2.65 8.32 4.20
CA TYR A 281 3.77 9.12 4.73
C TYR A 281 3.30 10.44 5.33
N TYR A 282 2.31 11.08 4.71
CA TYR A 282 1.75 12.33 5.21
C TYR A 282 1.18 12.16 6.63
N GLU A 283 0.47 11.07 6.90
CA GLU A 283 -0.10 10.78 8.21
C GLU A 283 0.95 10.51 9.29
N PHE A 284 2.03 9.81 8.94
CA PHE A 284 3.13 9.50 9.87
C PHE A 284 4.01 10.70 10.15
N ASP A 285 4.25 11.56 9.16
CA ASP A 285 5.13 12.73 9.31
C ASP A 285 4.44 13.93 9.97
N ASN A 286 3.11 14.04 9.89
CA ASN A 286 2.37 15.23 10.37
C ASN A 286 1.60 15.01 11.66
N VAL A 287 1.43 13.77 12.12
CA VAL A 287 0.71 13.47 13.36
C VAL A 287 1.51 12.49 14.19
N ASN A 288 1.45 12.63 15.51
CA ASN A 288 1.99 11.64 16.45
C ASN A 288 0.96 10.57 16.77
N SER A 289 1.44 9.41 17.21
CA SER A 289 0.59 8.32 17.71
C SER A 289 -0.51 8.82 18.64
N LYS A 290 -1.71 8.25 18.51
CA LYS A 290 -2.83 8.51 19.41
C LYS A 290 -2.99 7.45 20.50
N ILE A 291 -2.13 6.43 20.48
CA ILE A 291 -2.14 5.30 21.40
C ILE A 291 -1.03 5.51 22.43
N GLU A 292 -1.40 5.58 23.71
CA GLU A 292 -0.51 5.94 24.80
C GLU A 292 -0.71 5.02 26.00
N PHE A 293 0.36 4.78 26.75
CA PHE A 293 0.33 4.05 28.02
C PHE A 293 -0.23 4.93 29.14
N THR A 294 -0.92 4.32 30.10
CA THR A 294 -1.24 5.01 31.36
C THR A 294 0.01 5.13 32.24
N LYS A 295 -0.02 5.98 33.27
CA LYS A 295 1.06 6.10 34.25
C LYS A 295 1.39 4.75 34.91
N GLU A 296 0.36 4.03 35.36
CA GLU A 296 0.49 2.69 35.97
C GLU A 296 1.09 1.67 35.00
N GLU A 297 0.65 1.67 33.72
CA GLU A 297 1.27 0.82 32.70
C GLU A 297 2.74 1.22 32.47
N GLY A 298 3.04 2.52 32.51
CA GLY A 298 4.40 3.07 32.47
C GLY A 298 5.32 2.49 33.56
N GLU A 299 4.85 2.54 34.81
CA GLU A 299 5.54 2.04 36.00
C GLU A 299 5.71 0.52 35.97
N LYS A 300 4.64 -0.21 35.61
CA LYS A 300 4.69 -1.67 35.44
C LYS A 300 5.77 -2.09 34.44
N GLY A 301 5.82 -1.44 33.27
CA GLY A 301 6.82 -1.78 32.27
C GLY A 301 8.24 -1.44 32.71
N ALA A 302 8.46 -0.34 33.42
CA ALA A 302 9.76 0.01 33.98
C ALA A 302 10.25 -1.02 35.01
N GLN A 303 9.34 -1.50 35.87
CA GLN A 303 9.64 -2.57 36.81
C GLN A 303 10.00 -3.88 36.11
N LEU A 304 9.30 -4.23 35.02
CA LEU A 304 9.60 -5.41 34.22
C LEU A 304 10.96 -5.31 33.50
N LEU A 305 11.32 -4.13 32.99
CA LEU A 305 12.67 -3.87 32.45
C LEU A 305 13.74 -4.13 33.51
N LYS A 306 13.56 -3.60 34.73
CA LYS A 306 14.48 -3.83 35.85
C LYS A 306 14.60 -5.31 36.22
N LYS A 307 13.49 -6.07 36.22
CA LYS A 307 13.49 -7.52 36.47
C LYS A 307 14.25 -8.31 35.40
N MET A 308 14.30 -7.82 34.16
CA MET A 308 15.11 -8.39 33.09
C MET A 308 16.58 -7.95 33.15
N GLY A 309 16.97 -7.12 34.13
CA GLY A 309 18.32 -6.59 34.25
C GLY A 309 18.63 -5.45 33.28
N ILE A 310 17.63 -4.83 32.65
CA ILE A 310 17.82 -3.74 31.69
C ILE A 310 17.84 -2.41 32.43
N ASP A 311 18.99 -1.75 32.43
CA ASP A 311 19.26 -0.47 33.10
C ASP A 311 19.61 0.68 32.13
N SER A 312 19.72 0.39 30.83
CA SER A 312 20.12 1.33 29.78
C SER A 312 19.11 1.33 28.62
N TRP A 313 19.43 2.09 27.57
CA TRP A 313 18.70 2.05 26.30
C TRP A 313 18.82 0.67 25.64
N PHE A 314 17.87 0.34 24.78
CA PHE A 314 17.84 -0.97 24.13
C PHE A 314 17.28 -0.90 22.72
N VAL A 315 17.63 -1.91 21.92
CA VAL A 315 17.17 -2.11 20.53
C VAL A 315 16.49 -3.46 20.45
N CYS A 316 15.36 -3.51 19.77
CA CYS A 316 14.61 -4.76 19.55
C CYS A 316 14.98 -5.35 18.19
N PHE A 317 15.26 -6.65 18.16
CA PHE A 317 15.63 -7.42 16.97
C PHE A 317 14.61 -8.52 16.70
N HIS A 318 14.19 -8.68 15.45
CA HIS A 318 13.19 -9.68 15.08
C HIS A 318 13.48 -10.30 13.73
N ALA A 319 13.57 -11.63 13.69
CA ALA A 319 13.51 -12.41 12.46
C ALA A 319 12.16 -13.12 12.37
N ARG A 320 11.60 -13.18 11.16
CA ARG A 320 10.33 -13.89 10.94
C ARG A 320 10.61 -15.38 10.83
N ASP A 321 9.79 -16.14 11.55
CA ASP A 321 9.88 -17.58 11.68
C ASP A 321 8.60 -18.24 11.13
N SER A 322 8.76 -19.30 10.34
CA SER A 322 7.65 -20.07 9.76
C SER A 322 6.78 -20.73 10.83
N LEU A 323 7.36 -21.06 12.00
CA LEU A 323 6.67 -21.71 13.10
C LEU A 323 5.52 -20.85 13.64
N TYR A 324 5.68 -19.52 13.68
CA TYR A 324 4.63 -18.63 14.14
C TYR A 324 3.32 -18.83 13.37
N LEU A 325 3.37 -18.90 12.03
CA LEU A 325 2.16 -19.08 11.22
C LEU A 325 1.57 -20.48 11.38
N LYS A 326 2.43 -21.51 11.42
CA LYS A 326 2.01 -22.90 11.63
C LYS A 326 1.32 -23.09 12.97
N SER A 327 1.84 -22.50 14.05
CA SER A 327 1.25 -22.61 15.39
C SER A 327 0.04 -21.72 15.61
N THR A 328 0.02 -20.52 15.03
CA THR A 328 -1.08 -19.55 15.24
C THR A 328 -2.30 -19.86 14.36
N PHE A 329 -2.08 -20.46 13.19
CA PHE A 329 -3.13 -20.81 12.23
C PHE A 329 -2.93 -22.26 11.72
N PRO A 330 -3.04 -23.28 12.59
CA PRO A 330 -2.73 -24.67 12.24
C PRO A 330 -3.58 -25.20 11.07
N ASP A 331 -4.81 -24.70 10.94
CA ASP A 331 -5.74 -25.10 9.87
C ASP A 331 -5.49 -24.39 8.53
N LYS A 332 -4.45 -23.54 8.43
CA LYS A 332 -4.15 -22.75 7.22
C LYS A 332 -2.74 -23.01 6.73
N ASN A 333 -2.62 -23.45 5.48
CA ASN A 333 -1.31 -23.45 4.81
C ASN A 333 -0.94 -22.02 4.38
N LEU A 334 0.02 -21.43 5.11
CA LEU A 334 0.55 -20.09 4.85
C LEU A 334 2.01 -20.11 4.38
N SER A 335 2.52 -21.27 3.94
CA SER A 335 3.92 -21.44 3.51
C SER A 335 4.29 -20.62 2.26
N TYR A 336 3.28 -20.15 1.51
CA TYR A 336 3.48 -19.23 0.39
C TYR A 336 4.15 -17.92 0.81
N HIS A 337 4.27 -17.63 2.10
CA HIS A 337 4.99 -16.47 2.62
C HIS A 337 6.42 -16.75 3.11
N ASP A 338 6.92 -17.99 3.04
CA ASP A 338 8.18 -18.40 3.67
C ASP A 338 9.41 -17.73 3.05
N PHE A 339 9.31 -17.23 1.81
CA PHE A 339 10.39 -16.47 1.13
C PHE A 339 10.88 -15.23 1.91
N ARG A 340 10.13 -14.74 2.90
CA ARG A 340 10.52 -13.60 3.75
C ARG A 340 11.25 -14.02 5.02
N ASP A 341 11.23 -15.29 5.36
CA ASP A 341 11.80 -15.78 6.61
C ASP A 341 13.33 -15.82 6.51
N PHE A 342 14.02 -15.72 7.65
CA PHE A 342 15.48 -15.75 7.75
C PHE A 342 15.92 -16.06 9.18
N ASP A 343 17.18 -16.43 9.35
CA ASP A 343 17.74 -16.81 10.65
C ASP A 343 18.08 -15.58 11.50
N ILE A 344 17.61 -15.57 12.75
CA ILE A 344 17.91 -14.54 13.74
C ILE A 344 19.42 -14.44 14.03
N GLU A 345 20.16 -15.54 13.90
CA GLU A 345 21.59 -15.56 14.21
C GLU A 345 22.41 -14.70 13.23
N THR A 346 21.87 -14.41 12.04
CA THR A 346 22.48 -13.44 11.11
C THR A 346 22.57 -12.02 11.68
N MET A 347 21.81 -11.71 12.74
CA MET A 347 21.80 -10.40 13.39
C MET A 347 22.73 -10.30 14.61
N ILE A 348 23.38 -11.38 15.04
CA ILE A 348 24.26 -11.38 16.22
C ILE A 348 25.38 -10.33 16.14
N PRO A 349 26.09 -10.14 15.02
CA PRO A 349 27.11 -9.09 14.94
C PRO A 349 26.55 -7.69 15.22
N ALA A 350 25.31 -7.42 14.77
CA ALA A 350 24.62 -6.16 15.06
C ALA A 350 24.20 -6.05 16.54
N MET A 351 23.75 -7.14 17.16
CA MET A 351 23.42 -7.17 18.59
C MET A 351 24.67 -6.93 19.46
N GLU A 352 25.79 -7.55 19.11
CA GLU A 352 27.10 -7.38 19.75
C GLU A 352 27.58 -5.92 19.64
N TYR A 353 27.41 -5.29 18.47
CA TYR A 353 27.69 -3.87 18.30
C TYR A 353 26.87 -3.01 19.27
N ILE A 354 25.55 -3.25 19.39
CA ILE A 354 24.69 -2.52 20.33
C ILE A 354 25.16 -2.69 21.79
N SER A 355 25.53 -3.91 22.18
CA SER A 355 26.08 -4.19 23.51
C SER A 355 27.36 -3.39 23.80
N LYS A 356 28.27 -3.33 22.81
CA LYS A 356 29.51 -2.53 22.87
C LYS A 356 29.25 -1.02 22.96
N GLN A 357 28.14 -0.53 22.40
CA GLN A 357 27.72 0.88 22.54
C GLN A 357 27.05 1.18 23.90
N GLY A 358 26.91 0.21 24.80
CA GLY A 358 26.30 0.42 26.11
C GLY A 358 24.78 0.17 26.16
N GLY A 359 24.20 -0.36 25.08
CA GLY A 359 22.78 -0.69 25.01
C GLY A 359 22.50 -2.19 25.19
N TYR A 360 21.23 -2.55 25.33
CA TYR A 360 20.78 -3.95 25.30
C TYR A 360 20.22 -4.31 23.92
N ALA A 361 20.45 -5.53 23.48
CA ALA A 361 19.85 -6.10 22.27
C ALA A 361 18.83 -7.16 22.67
N LEU A 362 17.55 -6.90 22.40
CA LEU A 362 16.46 -7.80 22.77
C LEU A 362 15.95 -8.52 21.54
N ARG A 363 16.06 -9.84 21.50
CA ARG A 363 15.34 -10.66 20.51
C ARG A 363 13.85 -10.70 20.88
N VAL A 364 13.01 -10.18 19.99
CA VAL A 364 11.55 -10.11 20.16
C VAL A 364 10.82 -10.95 19.11
N GLY A 365 9.58 -11.29 19.42
CA GLY A 365 8.73 -12.14 18.59
C GLY A 365 7.86 -13.03 19.47
N SER A 366 6.95 -13.76 18.83
CA SER A 366 6.09 -14.75 19.49
C SER A 366 6.22 -16.07 18.75
N VAL A 367 6.35 -17.18 19.51
CA VAL A 367 6.47 -18.54 18.97
C VAL A 367 7.64 -18.65 17.99
N VAL A 368 8.82 -18.91 18.55
CA VAL A 368 10.07 -19.06 17.81
C VAL A 368 10.49 -20.53 17.81
N GLU A 369 11.07 -21.01 16.71
CA GLU A 369 11.48 -22.41 16.58
C GLU A 369 12.62 -22.76 17.53
N LYS A 370 13.58 -21.85 17.70
CA LYS A 370 14.78 -22.07 18.51
C LYS A 370 15.00 -20.90 19.49
N PRO A 371 15.48 -21.15 20.71
CA PRO A 371 16.03 -20.09 21.55
C PRO A 371 17.25 -19.47 20.87
N LEU A 372 17.56 -18.22 21.21
CA LEU A 372 18.81 -17.61 20.78
C LEU A 372 19.97 -18.38 21.42
N MET A 373 21.04 -18.64 20.66
CA MET A 373 22.23 -19.24 21.24
C MET A 373 22.81 -18.35 22.36
N GLU A 374 23.32 -18.99 23.42
CA GLU A 374 23.94 -18.27 24.53
C GLU A 374 25.37 -17.89 24.16
N TYR A 375 25.57 -16.63 23.75
CA TYR A 375 26.87 -16.09 23.36
C TYR A 375 27.69 -15.50 24.53
N GLY A 376 27.25 -15.70 25.77
CA GLY A 376 27.93 -15.18 26.97
C GLY A 376 27.83 -13.66 27.17
N ASN A 377 27.13 -12.93 26.29
CA ASN A 377 26.91 -11.49 26.42
C ASN A 377 25.60 -11.20 27.18
N PRO A 378 25.64 -10.74 28.44
CA PRO A 378 24.44 -10.55 29.26
C PRO A 378 23.52 -9.43 28.76
N ARG A 379 24.00 -8.57 27.84
CA ARG A 379 23.19 -7.50 27.23
C ARG A 379 22.43 -7.97 25.99
N ILE A 380 22.66 -9.20 25.53
CA ILE A 380 21.84 -9.84 24.49
C ILE A 380 20.81 -10.72 25.19
N ILE A 381 19.54 -10.33 25.10
CA ILE A 381 18.45 -10.94 25.86
C ILE A 381 17.46 -11.61 24.91
N ASP A 382 17.24 -12.91 25.08
CA ASP A 382 16.17 -13.64 24.39
C ASP A 382 14.81 -13.40 25.08
N TYR A 383 14.24 -12.21 24.87
CA TYR A 383 12.94 -11.84 25.41
C TYR A 383 11.82 -12.76 24.92
N ALA A 384 11.87 -13.17 23.64
CA ALA A 384 10.84 -13.98 23.01
C ALA A 384 10.59 -15.33 23.71
N THR A 385 11.65 -15.97 24.21
CA THR A 385 11.53 -17.27 24.91
C THR A 385 11.46 -17.14 26.43
N LYS A 386 12.10 -16.12 27.03
CA LYS A 386 12.26 -16.02 28.49
C LYS A 386 11.22 -15.13 29.18
N TYR A 387 10.74 -14.08 28.52
CA TYR A 387 10.00 -12.98 29.20
C TYR A 387 8.72 -12.54 28.49
N ARG A 388 8.38 -13.17 27.36
CA ARG A 388 7.34 -12.68 26.45
C ARG A 388 5.97 -12.57 27.11
N SER A 389 5.34 -11.40 26.95
CA SER A 389 3.93 -11.18 27.28
C SER A 389 3.30 -10.17 26.34
N ASP A 390 1.98 -10.23 26.16
CA ASP A 390 1.25 -9.26 25.33
C ASP A 390 1.53 -7.82 25.77
N PHE A 391 1.63 -7.59 27.08
CA PHE A 391 1.95 -6.28 27.64
C PHE A 391 3.36 -5.80 27.25
N MET A 392 4.37 -6.65 27.46
CA MET A 392 5.76 -6.27 27.17
C MET A 392 6.05 -6.16 25.68
N ASP A 393 5.36 -6.90 24.81
CA ASP A 393 5.49 -6.75 23.35
C ASP A 393 5.21 -5.30 22.91
N ILE A 394 4.16 -4.70 23.47
CA ILE A 394 3.77 -3.33 23.17
C ILE A 394 4.65 -2.33 23.94
N TYR A 395 5.01 -2.64 25.19
CA TYR A 395 5.83 -1.76 26.01
C TYR A 395 7.23 -1.58 25.42
N LEU A 396 7.92 -2.68 25.07
CA LEU A 396 9.23 -2.65 24.42
C LEU A 396 9.16 -1.86 23.11
N ALA A 397 8.12 -2.08 22.31
CA ALA A 397 7.92 -1.35 21.06
C ALA A 397 7.78 0.17 21.25
N SER A 398 7.30 0.63 22.40
CA SER A 398 7.18 2.06 22.71
C SER A 398 8.43 2.67 23.36
N LYS A 399 9.35 1.84 23.88
CA LYS A 399 10.49 2.31 24.70
C LYS A 399 11.85 2.07 24.07
N CYS A 400 11.98 1.19 23.08
CA CYS A 400 13.24 0.97 22.39
C CYS A 400 13.78 2.25 21.74
N LYS A 401 15.11 2.29 21.53
CA LYS A 401 15.78 3.33 20.74
C LYS A 401 15.35 3.25 19.27
N PHE A 402 15.41 2.04 18.71
CA PHE A 402 14.89 1.70 17.39
C PHE A 402 14.64 0.18 17.30
N PHE A 403 14.04 -0.25 16.20
CA PHE A 403 13.76 -1.66 15.90
C PHE A 403 14.50 -2.13 14.66
N VAL A 404 14.92 -3.39 14.66
CA VAL A 404 15.56 -4.08 13.53
C VAL A 404 14.78 -5.36 13.25
N GLY A 405 14.30 -5.54 12.02
CA GLY A 405 13.68 -6.80 11.62
C GLY A 405 13.36 -6.83 10.15
N CYS A 406 12.38 -7.62 9.74
CA CYS A 406 11.96 -7.72 8.34
C CYS A 406 10.50 -7.29 8.14
N ASN A 407 10.00 -7.44 6.90
CA ASN A 407 8.61 -7.16 6.53
C ASN A 407 7.63 -8.17 7.15
N ALA A 408 7.37 -8.01 8.45
CA ALA A 408 6.48 -8.81 9.29
C ALA A 408 5.48 -7.91 10.04
N GLY A 409 4.37 -8.47 10.52
CA GLY A 409 3.34 -7.67 11.20
C GLY A 409 3.85 -6.93 12.45
N LEU A 410 4.92 -7.40 13.08
CA LEU A 410 5.44 -6.85 14.33
C LEU A 410 6.07 -5.45 14.16
N PHE A 411 6.77 -5.16 13.06
CA PHE A 411 7.41 -3.85 12.87
C PHE A 411 6.37 -2.71 12.82
N LEU A 412 5.13 -3.00 12.40
CA LEU A 412 4.04 -2.02 12.34
C LEU A 412 3.62 -1.53 13.74
N VAL A 413 3.88 -2.31 14.80
CA VAL A 413 3.68 -1.87 16.20
C VAL A 413 4.70 -0.81 16.58
N TYR A 414 5.94 -0.90 16.09
CA TYR A 414 6.99 0.09 16.34
C TYR A 414 6.69 1.39 15.59
N ARG A 415 6.21 1.29 14.34
CA ARG A 415 5.71 2.45 13.58
C ARG A 415 4.56 3.16 14.31
N LEU A 416 3.65 2.39 14.93
CA LEU A 416 2.55 2.96 15.72
C LEU A 416 3.05 3.90 16.81
N PHE A 417 4.21 3.64 17.43
CA PHE A 417 4.83 4.50 18.43
C PHE A 417 5.86 5.50 17.86
N ASN A 418 5.87 5.71 16.54
CA ASN A 418 6.83 6.59 15.86
C ASN A 418 8.29 6.23 16.18
N LYS A 419 8.60 4.93 16.35
CA LYS A 419 9.97 4.48 16.54
C LYS A 419 10.69 4.33 15.21
N PRO A 420 11.99 4.69 15.14
CA PRO A 420 12.81 4.36 13.98
C PRO A 420 12.85 2.84 13.75
N VAL A 421 12.78 2.45 12.48
CA VAL A 421 12.71 1.04 12.06
C VAL A 421 13.74 0.76 10.97
N VAL A 422 14.52 -0.30 11.15
CA VAL A 422 15.38 -0.90 10.14
C VAL A 422 14.72 -2.16 9.63
N THR A 423 14.39 -2.19 8.34
CA THR A 423 13.85 -3.39 7.68
C THR A 423 14.93 -4.06 6.84
N VAL A 424 15.54 -5.12 7.35
CA VAL A 424 16.46 -5.99 6.62
C VAL A 424 15.70 -7.08 5.89
N ASN A 425 16.34 -7.72 4.92
CA ASN A 425 15.75 -8.82 4.15
C ASN A 425 14.40 -8.42 3.53
N ASN A 426 14.26 -7.15 3.14
CA ASN A 426 12.96 -6.60 2.76
C ASN A 426 12.49 -7.15 1.42
N ILE A 427 11.35 -7.83 1.45
CA ILE A 427 10.63 -8.36 0.28
C ILE A 427 9.17 -8.62 0.71
N PRO A 428 8.14 -8.46 -0.15
CA PRO A 428 8.17 -7.96 -1.54
C PRO A 428 8.77 -6.56 -1.72
N PHE A 429 9.38 -6.29 -2.87
CA PHE A 429 10.06 -5.01 -3.18
C PHE A 429 9.12 -3.81 -3.26
N MET A 430 7.82 -4.05 -3.49
CA MET A 430 6.78 -3.01 -3.44
C MET A 430 6.53 -2.45 -2.03
N HIS A 431 6.88 -3.19 -0.97
CA HIS A 431 6.68 -2.72 0.39
C HIS A 431 7.88 -1.91 0.84
N LEU A 432 7.68 -0.61 0.91
CA LEU A 432 8.70 0.32 1.36
C LEU A 432 8.25 1.00 2.65
N GLY A 433 9.21 1.64 3.32
CA GLY A 433 8.92 2.43 4.50
C GLY A 433 7.94 3.56 4.21
N VAL A 434 7.26 4.02 5.26
CA VAL A 434 6.31 5.15 5.16
C VAL A 434 6.80 6.38 5.90
N SER A 435 7.94 6.31 6.59
CA SER A 435 8.47 7.43 7.36
C SER A 435 9.93 7.69 7.04
N LYS A 436 10.32 8.97 7.13
CA LYS A 436 11.72 9.40 7.03
C LYS A 436 12.62 8.72 8.06
N ASP A 437 12.09 8.29 9.22
CA ASP A 437 12.84 7.69 10.32
C ASP A 437 13.11 6.18 10.11
N GLU A 438 12.88 5.69 8.89
CA GLU A 438 13.12 4.30 8.53
C GLU A 438 14.38 4.14 7.68
N LEU A 439 15.00 2.98 7.80
CA LEU A 439 15.97 2.43 6.87
C LEU A 439 15.52 1.06 6.40
N TRP A 440 15.95 0.65 5.21
CA TRP A 440 15.74 -0.71 4.76
C TRP A 440 16.87 -1.18 3.85
N ILE A 441 17.02 -2.50 3.77
CA ILE A 441 17.86 -3.16 2.77
C ILE A 441 17.07 -4.36 2.21
N PRO A 442 16.93 -4.48 0.88
CA PRO A 442 16.22 -5.60 0.27
C PRO A 442 17.01 -6.90 0.26
N LYS A 443 16.30 -8.01 0.07
CA LYS A 443 16.92 -9.23 -0.44
C LYS A 443 17.48 -9.01 -1.86
N LYS A 444 18.50 -9.77 -2.23
CA LYS A 444 18.98 -9.84 -3.62
C LYS A 444 18.23 -10.96 -4.34
N LEU A 445 18.02 -10.85 -5.65
CA LEU A 445 17.39 -11.94 -6.43
C LEU A 445 18.44 -12.61 -7.30
N TRP A 446 18.76 -13.87 -6.99
CA TRP A 446 19.62 -14.70 -7.82
C TRP A 446 18.80 -15.38 -8.91
N ASN A 447 19.23 -15.28 -10.17
CA ASN A 447 18.61 -15.97 -11.29
C ASN A 447 19.39 -17.25 -11.61
N ASN A 448 18.77 -18.41 -11.40
CA ASN A 448 19.41 -19.72 -11.62
C ASN A 448 19.65 -20.03 -13.12
N GLU A 449 18.93 -19.41 -14.04
CA GLU A 449 19.14 -19.62 -15.48
C GLU A 449 20.33 -18.81 -16.00
N ARG A 450 20.49 -17.58 -15.52
CA ARG A 450 21.59 -16.67 -15.90
C ARG A 450 22.84 -16.81 -15.04
N ASN A 451 22.75 -17.49 -13.89
CA ASN A 451 23.82 -17.58 -12.89
C ASN A 451 24.36 -16.20 -12.46
N GLU A 452 23.45 -15.25 -12.25
CA GLU A 452 23.80 -13.92 -11.75
C GLU A 452 22.65 -13.31 -10.95
N TYR A 453 22.98 -12.26 -10.19
CA TYR A 453 21.96 -11.43 -9.54
C TYR A 453 21.28 -10.51 -10.56
N LEU A 454 19.97 -10.33 -10.41
CA LEU A 454 19.24 -9.29 -11.12
C LEU A 454 19.62 -7.91 -10.58
N SER A 455 19.76 -6.93 -11.48
CA SER A 455 19.82 -5.53 -11.09
C SER A 455 18.48 -5.06 -10.53
N TYR A 456 18.49 -4.05 -9.66
CA TYR A 456 17.26 -3.45 -9.17
C TYR A 456 16.45 -2.78 -10.28
N ARG A 457 17.11 -2.33 -11.35
CA ARG A 457 16.41 -1.83 -12.54
C ARG A 457 15.51 -2.91 -13.15
N GLU A 458 16.05 -4.10 -13.39
CA GLU A 458 15.29 -5.25 -13.89
C GLU A 458 14.15 -5.66 -12.95
N ILE A 459 14.39 -5.62 -11.64
CA ILE A 459 13.36 -5.96 -10.64
C ILE A 459 12.20 -4.96 -10.66
N TYR A 460 12.49 -3.65 -10.67
CA TYR A 460 11.46 -2.61 -10.62
C TYR A 460 10.81 -2.33 -11.98
N SER A 461 11.45 -2.67 -13.10
CA SER A 461 10.85 -2.58 -14.44
C SER A 461 9.99 -3.79 -14.83
N SER A 462 9.91 -4.81 -13.97
CA SER A 462 9.15 -6.04 -14.19
C SER A 462 8.06 -6.25 -13.15
N ASP A 463 7.32 -7.36 -13.27
CA ASP A 463 6.35 -7.78 -12.25
C ASP A 463 7.00 -8.44 -11.02
N TYR A 464 8.33 -8.64 -11.03
CA TYR A 464 9.06 -9.30 -9.94
C TYR A 464 8.95 -8.54 -8.62
N ALA A 465 8.90 -7.21 -8.68
CA ALA A 465 8.71 -6.37 -7.50
C ALA A 465 7.37 -6.60 -6.78
N LEU A 466 6.39 -7.20 -7.47
CA LEU A 466 5.03 -7.48 -6.99
C LEU A 466 4.82 -8.94 -6.57
N SER A 467 5.88 -9.76 -6.57
CA SER A 467 5.77 -11.16 -6.15
C SER A 467 5.43 -11.24 -4.66
N LEU A 468 4.26 -11.81 -4.34
CA LEU A 468 3.70 -11.93 -2.99
C LEU A 468 3.75 -13.37 -2.45
N HIS A 469 4.09 -14.35 -3.29
CA HIS A 469 4.06 -15.78 -2.98
C HIS A 469 5.36 -16.50 -3.38
N SER A 470 5.77 -17.52 -2.62
CA SER A 470 6.99 -18.31 -2.90
C SER A 470 7.01 -18.90 -4.33
N HIS A 471 5.88 -19.45 -4.80
CA HIS A 471 5.78 -20.06 -6.13
C HIS A 471 6.03 -19.06 -7.27
N GLU A 472 5.83 -17.77 -7.05
CA GLU A 472 6.10 -16.73 -8.05
C GLU A 472 7.61 -16.59 -8.33
N TYR A 473 8.45 -16.78 -7.31
CA TYR A 473 9.90 -16.81 -7.47
C TYR A 473 10.36 -18.14 -8.10
N GLU A 474 9.84 -19.26 -7.61
CA GLU A 474 10.17 -20.60 -8.09
C GLU A 474 9.86 -20.79 -9.59
N ASN A 475 8.67 -20.37 -10.03
CA ASN A 475 8.25 -20.45 -11.43
C ASN A 475 9.14 -19.62 -12.37
N ARG A 476 9.77 -18.55 -11.85
CA ARG A 476 10.67 -17.67 -12.58
C ARG A 476 12.15 -18.03 -12.40
N LYS A 477 12.45 -19.14 -11.72
CA LYS A 477 13.82 -19.58 -11.39
C LYS A 477 14.62 -18.51 -10.62
N LEU A 478 13.93 -17.71 -9.82
CA LEU A 478 14.51 -16.69 -8.97
C LEU A 478 14.62 -17.20 -7.53
N VAL A 479 15.74 -16.91 -6.88
CA VAL A 479 15.99 -17.25 -5.48
C VAL A 479 16.21 -15.96 -4.70
N PRO A 480 15.33 -15.61 -3.76
CA PRO A 480 15.56 -14.50 -2.83
C PRO A 480 16.71 -14.84 -1.87
N VAL A 481 17.80 -14.08 -1.95
CA VAL A 481 19.01 -14.24 -1.13
C VAL A 481 18.98 -13.26 0.03
N ASN A 482 19.17 -13.77 1.24
CA ASN A 482 19.23 -12.98 2.47
C ASN A 482 20.42 -12.02 2.47
N ASN A 483 20.26 -10.91 3.17
CA ASN A 483 21.36 -10.02 3.49
C ASN A 483 22.39 -10.73 4.37
N SER A 484 23.66 -10.43 4.15
CA SER A 484 24.74 -10.96 4.98
C SER A 484 24.74 -10.32 6.37
N PRO A 485 25.36 -10.96 7.39
CA PRO A 485 25.53 -10.34 8.70
C PRO A 485 26.26 -9.00 8.67
N ASP A 486 27.17 -8.80 7.71
CA ASP A 486 27.89 -7.53 7.51
C ASP A 486 26.98 -6.43 6.94
N GLU A 487 26.14 -6.76 5.94
CA GLU A 487 25.15 -5.82 5.39
C GLU A 487 24.16 -5.37 6.49
N ILE A 488 23.72 -6.30 7.34
CA ILE A 488 22.84 -6.02 8.48
C ILE A 488 23.55 -5.13 9.52
N LEU A 489 24.78 -5.46 9.88
CA LEU A 489 25.57 -4.69 10.84
C LEU A 489 25.73 -3.23 10.37
N LYS A 490 26.12 -3.01 9.11
CA LYS A 490 26.32 -1.66 8.54
C LYS A 490 25.06 -0.80 8.61
N VAL A 491 23.90 -1.33 8.23
CA VAL A 491 22.64 -0.56 8.30
C VAL A 491 22.19 -0.30 9.75
N VAL A 492 22.51 -1.20 10.70
CA VAL A 492 22.25 -0.97 12.13
C VAL A 492 23.16 0.10 12.71
N ILE A 493 24.43 0.14 12.31
CA ILE A 493 25.36 1.23 12.66
C ILE A 493 24.82 2.57 12.13
N GLU A 494 24.40 2.60 10.86
CA GLU A 494 23.80 3.79 10.24
C GLU A 494 22.58 4.26 11.05
N MET A 495 21.63 3.38 11.37
CA MET A 495 20.46 3.74 12.17
C MET A 495 20.83 4.24 13.57
N ASN A 496 21.79 3.60 14.25
CA ASN A 496 22.21 4.04 15.57
C ASN A 496 22.81 5.45 15.53
N ASN A 497 23.65 5.73 14.52
CA ASN A 497 24.23 7.05 14.30
C ASN A 497 23.15 8.08 13.94
N ARG A 498 22.13 7.71 13.17
CA ARG A 498 20.96 8.57 12.89
C ARG A 498 20.21 8.93 14.18
N CYS A 499 19.94 7.95 15.03
CA CYS A 499 19.26 8.17 16.31
C CYS A 499 20.07 9.08 17.25
N ASP A 500 21.39 9.04 17.15
CA ASP A 500 22.31 9.89 17.92
C ASP A 500 22.59 11.25 17.26
N ASN A 501 21.96 11.56 16.11
CA ASN A 501 22.22 12.74 15.29
C ASN A 501 23.70 12.90 14.87
N LYS A 502 24.41 11.77 14.67
CA LYS A 502 25.82 11.70 14.28
C LYS A 502 26.04 11.41 12.80
N ILE A 503 24.98 11.41 11.99
CA ILE A 503 25.08 11.09 10.57
C ILE A 503 25.33 12.36 9.75
N ASN A 504 26.29 12.29 8.82
CA ASN A 504 26.44 13.26 7.75
C ASN A 504 26.70 12.48 6.46
N TYR A 505 25.75 12.53 5.53
CA TYR A 505 25.87 11.82 4.25
C TYR A 505 26.70 12.66 3.27
N SER A 506 27.69 12.03 2.67
CA SER A 506 28.47 12.59 1.57
C SER A 506 27.61 12.85 0.33
N GLU A 507 28.10 13.72 -0.56
CA GLU A 507 27.43 14.00 -1.84
C GLU A 507 27.24 12.73 -2.68
N LYS A 508 28.24 11.85 -2.70
CA LYS A 508 28.19 10.55 -3.41
C LYS A 508 27.10 9.63 -2.86
N GLU A 509 26.91 9.58 -1.54
CA GLU A 509 25.83 8.80 -0.92
C GLU A 509 24.45 9.38 -1.28
N GLN A 510 24.32 10.70 -1.30
CA GLN A 510 23.08 11.36 -1.72
C GLN A 510 22.78 11.12 -3.20
N GLU A 511 23.81 11.06 -4.05
CA GLU A 511 23.67 10.71 -5.47
C GLU A 511 23.19 9.27 -5.65
N LEU A 512 23.83 8.30 -5.00
CA LEU A 512 23.42 6.89 -5.05
C LEU A 512 21.98 6.69 -4.58
N GLN A 513 21.56 7.39 -3.52
CA GLN A 513 20.17 7.39 -3.06
C GLN A 513 19.21 7.90 -4.13
N LYS A 514 19.52 9.04 -4.77
CA LYS A 514 18.69 9.60 -5.85
C LYS A 514 18.59 8.63 -7.03
N THR A 515 19.69 7.99 -7.41
CA THR A 515 19.72 6.98 -8.46
C THR A 515 18.80 5.81 -8.11
N PHE A 516 18.91 5.25 -6.91
CA PHE A 516 18.04 4.15 -6.48
C PHE A 516 16.57 4.56 -6.43
N VAL A 517 16.24 5.74 -5.90
CA VAL A 517 14.87 6.27 -5.88
C VAL A 517 14.29 6.45 -7.28
N ASN A 518 15.11 6.76 -8.29
CA ASN A 518 14.65 6.83 -9.66
C ASN A 518 14.39 5.44 -10.27
N ILE A 519 15.17 4.42 -9.87
CA ILE A 519 14.91 3.03 -10.26
C ILE A 519 13.57 2.55 -9.70
N THR A 520 13.26 2.83 -8.43
CA THR A 520 12.01 2.36 -7.82
C THR A 520 10.77 2.95 -8.49
N LYS A 521 10.86 4.15 -9.09
CA LYS A 521 9.77 4.79 -9.86
C LYS A 521 9.40 4.06 -11.15
N LEU A 522 10.24 3.14 -11.64
CA LEU A 522 9.89 2.29 -12.77
C LEU A 522 8.69 1.39 -12.46
N ASN A 523 8.42 1.15 -11.18
CA ASN A 523 7.23 0.44 -10.73
C ASN A 523 6.12 1.43 -10.34
N LYS A 524 4.96 1.33 -11.02
CA LYS A 524 3.81 2.23 -10.81
C LYS A 524 3.20 2.23 -9.40
N TYR A 525 3.56 1.28 -8.55
CA TYR A 525 3.10 1.21 -7.16
C TYR A 525 4.02 1.99 -6.20
N TYR A 526 5.12 2.55 -6.72
CA TYR A 526 6.04 3.40 -5.99
C TYR A 526 5.63 4.87 -6.05
N TYR A 527 5.33 5.47 -4.91
CA TYR A 527 5.01 6.90 -4.79
C TYR A 527 5.87 7.55 -3.72
N ASN A 528 6.95 8.23 -4.14
CA ASN A 528 7.72 9.20 -3.35
C ASN A 528 7.91 8.85 -1.86
N SER A 529 8.31 7.61 -1.55
CA SER A 529 8.56 7.24 -0.16
C SER A 529 9.72 8.08 0.38
N PRO A 530 9.59 8.68 1.58
CA PRO A 530 10.68 9.41 2.21
C PRO A 530 11.76 8.48 2.81
N THR A 531 11.57 7.16 2.68
CA THR A 531 12.43 6.15 3.30
C THR A 531 13.73 5.99 2.54
N ARG A 532 14.84 5.92 3.26
CA ARG A 532 16.17 5.68 2.68
C ARG A 532 16.51 4.19 2.72
N ILE A 533 17.14 3.71 1.65
CA ILE A 533 17.85 2.42 1.66
C ILE A 533 19.19 2.59 2.40
N GLY A 534 19.78 1.53 2.97
CA GLY A 534 21.08 1.66 3.67
C GLY A 534 22.18 2.20 2.74
N SER A 535 22.97 3.17 3.22
CA SER A 535 23.98 3.86 2.41
C SER A 535 25.12 2.92 2.00
N ASP A 536 25.63 2.12 2.95
CA ASP A 536 26.69 1.16 2.65
C ASP A 536 26.18 -0.01 1.80
N PHE A 537 24.92 -0.41 1.96
CA PHE A 537 24.31 -1.38 1.06
C PHE A 537 24.34 -0.92 -0.40
N LEU A 538 24.06 0.36 -0.66
CA LEU A 538 24.16 0.90 -2.01
C LEU A 538 25.60 0.92 -2.54
N LYS A 539 26.57 1.29 -1.70
CA LYS A 539 27.99 1.32 -2.09
C LYS A 539 28.51 -0.09 -2.43
N ASP A 540 28.19 -1.06 -1.57
CA ASP A 540 28.66 -2.44 -1.69
C ASP A 540 27.98 -3.20 -2.84
N ASN A 541 26.82 -2.72 -3.30
CA ASN A 541 26.03 -3.33 -4.37
C ASN A 541 25.86 -2.40 -5.58
N ILE A 542 26.88 -1.58 -5.89
CA ILE A 542 26.82 -0.60 -6.99
C ILE A 542 26.52 -1.25 -8.35
N ASP A 543 27.02 -2.47 -8.58
CA ASP A 543 26.80 -3.26 -9.79
C ASP A 543 25.35 -3.75 -9.95
N LEU A 544 24.55 -3.76 -8.86
CA LEU A 544 23.13 -4.07 -8.90
C LEU A 544 22.26 -2.83 -9.11
N ILE A 545 22.83 -1.63 -8.96
CA ILE A 545 22.15 -0.35 -9.12
C ILE A 545 22.36 0.19 -10.54
N HIS A 546 23.62 0.23 -10.98
CA HIS A 546 23.96 0.64 -12.33
C HIS A 546 23.88 -0.57 -13.26
N GLU A 547 23.34 -0.40 -14.46
CA GLU A 547 23.40 -1.46 -15.46
C GLU A 547 24.86 -1.84 -15.69
N LYS A 548 25.18 -3.13 -15.61
CA LYS A 548 26.27 -3.66 -16.42
C LYS A 548 25.94 -3.24 -17.84
N ILE A 549 26.82 -2.49 -18.49
CA ILE A 549 26.75 -2.31 -19.94
C ILE A 549 26.90 -3.71 -20.52
N ILE A 550 25.77 -4.36 -20.79
CA ILE A 550 25.75 -5.57 -21.58
C ILE A 550 26.11 -5.08 -22.97
N ASN A 551 27.39 -5.20 -23.33
CA ASN A 551 27.80 -5.15 -24.72
C ASN A 551 27.05 -6.29 -25.41
N ILE A 552 25.89 -5.96 -25.98
CA ILE A 552 25.22 -6.77 -26.99
C ILE A 552 26.07 -6.62 -28.26
N GLN A 553 27.25 -7.21 -28.24
CA GLN A 553 28.00 -7.57 -29.43
C GLN A 553 28.14 -9.09 -29.40
N SER A 554 27.59 -9.72 -30.43
CA SER A 554 27.59 -11.15 -30.74
C SER A 554 26.55 -12.03 -30.02
N ARG A 555 25.37 -12.14 -30.63
CA ARG A 555 24.81 -13.44 -31.05
C ARG A 555 23.95 -13.28 -32.29
#